data_AF-A0A956J9P4-F1
#
_entry.id   AF-A0A956J9P4-F1
#
_cell.length_a   1.000
_cell.length_b   1.000
_cell.length_c   1.000
_cell.angle_alpha   90.00
_cell.angle_beta   90.00
_cell.angle_gamma   90.00
#
_symmetry.space_group_name_H-M   'P 1'
#
loop_
_entity.id
_entity.type
_entity.pdbx_description
1 polymer ?
#
loop_
_entity_poly.entity_id
_entity_poly.type
_entity_poly.pdbx_seq_one_letter_code
_entity_poly.pdbx_strand_id
1 'polypeptide(L)'
;MPPRHPSIAHALGLVRRRLAALGPPSGPGSRRRVHVACSGGADSVALLGLLHAIADRDALRLSVGHVDHGLRPESGDEAARVAS
;
A
#
# COMPACT_ATOMS: atom_id res chain seq x y z
N MET A 1 -9.38 -3.21 14.89
CA MET A 1 -8.03 -3.75 15.22
C MET A 1 -7.69 -4.76 14.13
N PRO A 2 -6.57 -4.65 13.40
CA PRO A 2 -6.31 -5.60 12.32
C PRO A 2 -6.25 -7.01 12.90
N PRO A 3 -6.73 -8.03 12.18
CA PRO A 3 -6.79 -9.40 12.66
C PRO A 3 -5.38 -9.87 13.07
N ARG A 4 -5.27 -10.47 14.26
CA ARG A 4 -4.01 -10.97 14.84
C ARG A 4 -3.58 -12.29 14.20
N HIS A 5 -3.51 -12.33 12.87
CA HIS A 5 -3.00 -13.51 12.17
C HIS A 5 -1.47 -13.44 12.06
N PRO A 6 -0.71 -14.50 12.40
CA PRO A 6 0.75 -14.48 12.38
C PRO A 6 1.35 -14.02 11.05
N SER A 7 0.77 -14.44 9.92
CA SER A 7 1.23 -14.04 8.59
C SER A 7 1.07 -12.54 8.33
N ILE A 8 -0.02 -11.93 8.82
CA ILE A 8 -0.25 -10.48 8.69
C ILE A 8 0.79 -9.74 9.54
N ALA A 9 1.00 -10.17 10.79
CA ALA A 9 2.00 -9.56 11.66
C ALA A 9 3.42 -9.64 11.07
N HIS A 10 3.79 -10.79 10.50
CA HIS A 10 5.06 -10.98 9.83
C HIS A 10 5.23 -10.04 8.62
N ALA A 11 4.22 -9.99 7.74
CA ALA A 11 4.22 -9.11 6.56
C ALA A 11 4.31 -7.63 6.94
N LEU A 12 3.57 -7.22 7.98
CA LEU A 12 3.62 -5.86 8.51
C LEU A 12 5.01 -5.51 9.06
N GLY A 13 5.69 -6.47 9.69
CA GLY A 13 7.07 -6.34 10.13
C GLY A 13 8.05 -6.12 8.95
N LEU A 14 7.86 -6.85 7.84
CA LEU A 14 8.65 -6.66 6.62
C LEU A 14 8.44 -5.27 6.02
N VAL A 15 7.18 -4.84 5.88
CA VAL A 15 6.83 -3.50 5.35
C VAL A 15 7.45 -2.40 6.20
N ARG A 16 7.33 -2.47 7.53
CA ARG A 16 7.92 -1.49 8.44
C ARG A 16 9.43 -1.42 8.34
N ARG A 17 10.12 -2.56 8.23
CA ARG A 17 11.58 -2.58 8.03
C ARG A 17 11.97 -1.86 6.74
N ARG A 18 11.21 -2.07 5.64
CA ARG A 18 11.47 -1.38 4.37
C ARG A 18 11.21 0.12 4.47
N LEU A 19 10.15 0.55 5.14
CA LEU A 19 9.86 1.97 5.37
C LEU A 19 10.91 2.65 6.26
N ALA A 20 11.41 1.96 7.28
CA ALA A 20 12.46 2.48 8.16
C ALA A 20 13.79 2.70 7.44
N ALA A 21 14.13 1.82 6.49
CA ALA A 21 15.35 1.93 5.67
C ALA A 21 15.37 3.17 4.77
N LEU A 22 14.22 3.82 4.54
CA LEU A 22 14.14 5.07 3.76
C LEU A 22 14.57 6.31 4.55
N GLY A 23 14.88 6.18 5.85
CA GLY A 23 15.17 7.31 6.74
C GLY A 23 13.91 8.14 7.05
N PRO A 24 13.91 8.99 8.09
CA PRO A 24 12.72 9.75 8.51
C PRO A 24 12.21 10.69 7.40
N PRO A 25 10.90 10.99 7.36
CA PRO A 25 10.38 11.98 6.41
C PRO A 25 10.99 13.36 6.68
N SER A 26 11.12 14.17 5.62
CA SER A 26 11.81 15.46 5.67
C SER A 26 11.00 16.50 6.46
N GLY A 27 11.48 16.87 7.63
CA GLY A 27 10.94 17.95 8.46
C GLY A 27 10.09 17.45 9.65
N PRO A 28 10.09 18.17 10.79
CA PRO A 28 9.30 17.81 11.96
C PRO A 28 7.79 17.82 11.63
N GLY A 29 7.07 16.79 12.08
CA GLY A 29 5.63 16.63 11.82
C GLY A 29 5.27 16.24 10.39
N SER A 30 6.25 16.00 9.51
CA SER A 30 6.00 15.59 8.13
C SER A 30 5.48 14.15 8.06
N ARG A 31 4.53 13.92 7.13
CA ARG A 31 4.06 12.57 6.77
C ARG A 31 4.85 12.05 5.58
N ARG A 32 5.23 10.77 5.61
CA ARG A 32 5.86 10.10 4.45
C ARG A 32 4.82 9.84 3.37
N ARG A 33 5.03 10.36 2.17
CA ARG A 33 4.19 10.06 1.00
C ARG A 33 4.62 8.73 0.41
N VAL A 34 3.67 7.81 0.23
CA VAL A 34 3.88 6.51 -0.39
C VAL A 34 2.91 6.35 -1.55
N HIS A 35 3.42 6.06 -2.73
CA HIS A 35 2.62 5.70 -3.90
C HIS A 35 2.64 4.19 -4.06
N VAL A 36 1.48 3.55 -4.03
CA VAL A 36 1.32 2.11 -4.13
C VAL A 36 0.89 1.78 -5.55
N ALA A 37 1.77 1.10 -6.29
CA ALA A 37 1.40 0.49 -7.56
C ALA A 37 0.47 -0.70 -7.27
N CYS A 38 -0.80 -0.56 -7.63
CA CYS A 38 -1.84 -1.55 -7.38
C CYS A 38 -2.37 -2.08 -8.71
N SER A 39 -2.03 -3.32 -9.04
CA SER A 39 -2.51 -3.99 -10.27
C SER A 39 -3.92 -4.56 -10.11
N GLY A 40 -4.48 -4.57 -8.90
CA GLY A 40 -5.73 -5.29 -8.58
C GLY A 40 -5.51 -6.76 -8.19
N GLY A 41 -4.29 -7.30 -8.39
CA GLY A 41 -3.94 -8.64 -7.94
C GLY A 41 -3.79 -8.75 -6.42
N ALA A 42 -3.92 -9.97 -5.90
CA ALA A 42 -3.95 -10.27 -4.46
C ALA A 42 -2.78 -9.67 -3.67
N ASP A 43 -1.55 -9.76 -4.19
CA ASP A 43 -0.36 -9.23 -3.52
C ASP A 43 -0.39 -7.70 -3.41
N SER A 44 -0.79 -7.02 -4.48
CA SER A 44 -0.84 -5.56 -4.52
C SER A 44 -1.94 -4.99 -3.62
N VAL A 45 -3.10 -5.68 -3.58
CA VAL A 45 -4.20 -5.37 -2.67
C VAL A 45 -3.82 -5.66 -1.22
N ALA A 46 -3.13 -6.77 -0.95
CA ALA A 46 -2.64 -7.10 0.39
C ALA A 46 -1.61 -6.08 0.88
N LEU A 47 -0.67 -5.67 0.04
CA LEU A 47 0.29 -4.61 0.36
C LEU A 47 -0.41 -3.29 0.68
N LEU A 48 -1.38 -2.88 -0.14
CA LEU A 48 -2.20 -1.70 0.12
C LEU A 48 -2.92 -1.79 1.46
N GLY A 49 -3.54 -2.95 1.77
CA GLY A 49 -4.20 -3.19 3.05
C GLY A 49 -3.26 -3.10 4.25
N LEU A 50 -2.05 -3.67 4.14
CA LEU A 50 -1.01 -3.58 5.19
C LEU A 50 -0.55 -2.15 5.42
N LEU A 51 -0.28 -1.39 4.35
CA LEU A 51 0.11 0.01 4.42
C LEU A 51 -1.02 0.88 5.00
N HIS A 52 -2.26 0.64 4.59
CA HIS A 52 -3.44 1.34 5.10
C HIS A 52 -3.61 1.11 6.61
N ALA A 53 -3.43 -0.14 7.07
CA ALA A 53 -3.55 -0.49 8.49
C ALA A 53 -2.54 0.21 9.42
N ILE A 54 -1.42 0.69 8.89
CA ILE A 54 -0.38 1.41 9.64
C ILE A 54 -0.30 2.90 9.30
N ALA A 55 -1.08 3.38 8.31
CA ALA A 55 -0.87 4.70 7.73
C ALA A 55 -0.92 5.83 8.76
N ASP A 56 -1.92 5.84 9.64
CA ASP A 56 -2.02 6.88 10.66
C ASP A 56 -0.97 6.74 11.77
N ARG A 57 -0.70 5.51 12.22
CA ARG A 57 0.27 5.25 13.29
C ARG A 57 1.71 5.56 12.88
N ASP A 58 2.03 5.34 11.61
CA ASP A 58 3.38 5.45 11.07
C ASP A 58 3.53 6.74 10.22
N ALA A 59 2.60 7.69 10.34
CA ALA A 59 2.61 8.99 9.65
C ALA A 59 2.77 8.88 8.12
N LEU A 60 2.04 7.96 7.49
CA LEU A 60 2.03 7.78 6.05
C LEU A 60 0.89 8.59 5.41
N ARG A 61 1.12 9.04 4.18
CA ARG A 61 0.10 9.56 3.26
C ARG A 61 0.13 8.70 2.01
N LEU A 62 -0.89 7.87 1.84
CA LEU A 62 -0.96 6.91 0.75
C LEU A 62 -1.62 7.51 -0.49
N SER A 63 -1.16 7.10 -1.66
CA SER A 63 -1.82 7.26 -2.95
C SER A 63 -1.71 5.94 -3.69
N VAL A 64 -2.67 5.64 -4.56
CA VAL A 64 -2.71 4.40 -5.32
C VAL A 64 -2.63 4.75 -6.79
N GLY A 65 -1.84 3.98 -7.54
CA GLY A 65 -1.74 4.08 -8.99
C GLY A 65 -1.96 2.71 -9.61
N HIS A 66 -2.84 2.64 -10.61
CA HIS A 66 -3.03 1.48 -11.47
C HIS A 66 -2.64 1.88 -12.89
N VAL A 67 -2.00 0.97 -13.62
CA VAL A 67 -1.69 1.15 -15.03
C VAL A 67 -2.49 0.13 -15.81
N ASP A 68 -3.49 0.60 -16.54
CA ASP A 68 -4.21 -0.23 -17.50
C ASP A 68 -3.34 -0.38 -18.77
N HIS A 69 -2.91 -1.61 -19.04
CA HIS A 69 -2.09 -1.93 -20.21
C HIS A 69 -2.92 -2.24 -21.47
N GLY A 70 -4.25 -2.39 -21.35
CA GLY A 70 -5.13 -2.68 -22.49
C GLY A 70 -4.90 -4.05 -23.15
N LEU A 71 -4.28 -5.00 -22.44
CA LEU A 71 -3.95 -6.33 -22.99
C LEU A 71 -5.17 -7.23 -23.13
N ARG A 72 -6.26 -6.92 -22.41
CA ARG A 72 -7.50 -7.71 -22.38
C ARG A 72 -8.70 -6.78 -22.31
N PRO A 73 -9.87 -7.17 -22.86
CA PRO A 73 -11.09 -6.37 -22.77
C PRO A 73 -11.51 -6.05 -21.34
N GLU A 74 -11.17 -6.91 -20.38
CA GLU A 74 -11.55 -6.75 -18.96
C GLU A 74 -10.64 -5.77 -18.19
N SER A 75 -9.55 -5.27 -18.77
CA SER A 75 -8.55 -4.49 -18.04
C SER A 75 -9.08 -3.13 -17.54
N GLY A 76 -10.02 -2.52 -18.27
CA GLY A 76 -10.69 -1.30 -17.84
C GLY A 76 -11.54 -1.49 -16.58
N ASP A 77 -12.20 -2.65 -16.43
CA ASP A 77 -13.00 -2.97 -15.25
C ASP A 77 -12.10 -3.21 -14.02
N GLU A 78 -10.91 -3.79 -14.21
CA GLU A 78 -9.91 -3.95 -13.16
C GLU A 78 -9.37 -2.59 -12.70
N ALA A 79 -9.09 -1.68 -13.63
CA ALA A 79 -8.66 -0.32 -13.34
C ALA A 79 -9.73 0.47 -12.56
N ALA A 80 -11.01 0.36 -12.96
CA ALA A 80 -12.12 1.01 -12.29
C ALA A 80 -12.27 0.55 -10.83
N ARG A 81 -12.09 -0.75 -10.55
CA ARG A 81 -12.14 -1.30 -9.18
C ARG A 81 -11.02 -0.78 -8.27
N VAL A 82 -9.85 -0.43 -8.82
CA VAL A 82 -8.74 0.12 -8.04
C VAL A 82 -8.91 1.63 -7.79
N ALA A 83 -9.65 2.33 -8.66
CA ALA A 83 -9.87 3.77 -8.58
C ALA A 83 -11.02 4.19 -7.64
N SER A 84 -11.92 3.29 -7.28
CA SER A 84 -13.08 3.53 -6.39
C SER A 84 -12.75 3.48 -4.91
#